data_AF-A0A200QXT8-F1
#
_entry.id   AF-A0A200QXT8-F1
#
_cell.length_a   1.000
_cell.length_b   1.000
_cell.length_c   1.000
_cell.angle_alpha   90.00
_cell.angle_beta   90.00
_cell.angle_gamma   90.00
#
_symmetry.space_group_name_H-M   'P 1'
#
loop_
_entity.id
_entity.type
_entity.pdbx_description
1 polymer ?
#
loop_
_entity_poly.entity_id
_entity_poly.type
_entity_poly.pdbx_seq_one_letter_code
_entity_poly.pdbx_strand_id
1 'polypeptide(L)'
;MTCERIDCDYFQWFDDALNSIRSWMHGSGCFGCGGADHWIDACPWNNTPCSSKTCDGKRKLSLSTTGHNYQILYLKCLECNNFEWMSNVLVVSRGKELEASLNELCKAVKTKVHL
;
A
#
# COMPACT_ATOMS: atom_id res chain seq x y z
N MET A 1 20.07 9.39 -29.83
CA MET A 1 18.79 9.11 -29.17
C MET A 1 18.41 10.33 -28.36
N THR A 2 17.37 11.03 -28.77
CA THR A 2 16.85 12.24 -28.10
C THR A 2 15.58 11.89 -27.36
N CYS A 3 15.51 12.23 -26.08
CA CYS A 3 14.34 12.04 -25.23
C CYS A 3 13.33 13.16 -25.50
N GLU A 4 12.06 12.82 -25.79
CA GLU A 4 10.99 13.78 -26.12
C GLU A 4 10.27 14.36 -24.89
N ARG A 5 10.95 14.48 -23.73
CA ARG A 5 10.39 15.17 -22.56
C ARG A 5 11.38 16.17 -21.98
N ILE A 6 10.88 17.40 -21.80
CA ILE A 6 11.64 18.60 -21.41
C ILE A 6 12.19 18.53 -19.96
N ASP A 7 11.72 17.58 -19.15
CA ASP A 7 12.10 17.46 -17.73
C ASP A 7 12.92 16.17 -17.42
N CYS A 8 13.57 15.58 -18.42
CA CYS A 8 14.39 14.38 -18.24
C CYS A 8 15.85 14.72 -17.88
N ASP A 9 16.07 15.25 -16.68
CA ASP A 9 17.41 15.60 -16.15
C ASP A 9 18.13 14.44 -15.44
N TYR A 10 17.61 13.20 -15.48
CA TYR A 10 18.31 12.05 -14.91
C TYR A 10 18.40 10.92 -15.94
N PHE A 11 19.53 10.87 -16.64
CA PHE A 11 19.94 9.67 -17.36
C PHE A 11 20.47 8.66 -16.34
N GLN A 12 19.68 7.62 -16.08
CA GLN A 12 20.12 6.46 -15.29
C GLN A 12 20.57 5.36 -16.25
N TRP A 13 21.76 4.79 -16.02
CA TRP A 13 22.26 3.68 -16.82
C TRP A 13 21.33 2.47 -16.68
N PHE A 14 21.17 1.69 -17.76
CA PHE A 14 20.22 0.57 -17.79
C PHE A 14 20.45 -0.43 -16.66
N ASP A 15 21.71 -0.71 -16.33
CA ASP A 15 22.08 -1.59 -15.22
C ASP A 15 21.80 -0.96 -13.86
N ASP A 16 21.90 0.37 -13.71
CA ASP A 16 21.55 1.08 -12.49
C ASP A 16 20.02 1.16 -12.30
N ALA A 17 19.28 1.32 -13.39
CA ALA A 17 17.82 1.24 -13.39
C ALA A 17 17.36 -0.18 -13.05
N LEU A 18 18.01 -1.21 -13.62
CA LEU A 18 17.75 -2.60 -13.29
C LEU A 18 18.16 -2.94 -11.85
N ASN A 19 19.28 -2.42 -11.32
CA ASN A 19 19.68 -2.63 -9.94
C ASN A 19 18.76 -1.89 -8.96
N SER A 20 18.29 -0.70 -9.32
CA SER A 20 17.23 -0.01 -8.59
C SER A 20 15.96 -0.87 -8.58
N ILE A 21 15.45 -1.29 -9.73
CA ILE A 21 14.27 -2.17 -9.83
C ILE A 21 14.50 -3.51 -9.10
N ARG A 22 15.70 -4.09 -9.17
CA ARG A 22 16.07 -5.31 -8.44
C ARG A 22 16.13 -5.08 -6.93
N SER A 23 16.51 -3.90 -6.45
CA SER A 23 16.39 -3.56 -5.02
C SER A 23 14.92 -3.47 -4.56
N TRP A 24 13.99 -3.19 -5.47
CA TRP A 24 12.53 -3.31 -5.24
C TRP A 24 11.99 -4.74 -5.46
N MET A 25 12.62 -5.55 -6.31
CA MET A 25 12.17 -6.92 -6.67
C MET A 25 12.85 -8.05 -5.87
N HIS A 26 13.97 -7.81 -5.20
CA HIS A 26 14.74 -8.79 -4.43
C HIS A 26 14.87 -8.45 -2.94
N GLY A 27 14.06 -7.52 -2.42
CA GLY A 27 13.82 -7.47 -0.98
C GLY A 27 12.98 -8.68 -0.61
N SER A 28 13.50 -9.57 0.23
CA SER A 28 12.67 -10.55 0.95
C SER A 28 11.48 -9.81 1.58
N GLY A 29 10.29 -9.92 0.99
CA GLY A 29 9.18 -9.05 1.36
C GLY A 29 7.98 -9.14 0.43
N CYS A 30 6.89 -8.53 0.89
CA CYS A 30 5.60 -8.54 0.25
C CYS A 30 5.57 -7.50 -0.85
N PHE A 31 5.61 -7.97 -2.10
CA PHE A 31 5.38 -7.16 -3.29
C PHE A 31 4.00 -6.48 -3.32
N GLY A 32 3.10 -6.85 -2.40
CA GLY A 32 1.75 -6.32 -2.27
C GLY A 32 1.63 -5.04 -1.43
N CYS A 33 2.36 -4.93 -0.32
CA CYS A 33 2.26 -3.78 0.59
C CYS A 33 3.61 -3.17 0.96
N GLY A 34 4.72 -3.72 0.43
CA GLY A 34 6.08 -3.26 0.71
C GLY A 34 6.63 -3.69 2.07
N GLY A 35 5.92 -4.55 2.83
CA GLY A 35 6.43 -5.10 4.09
C GLY A 35 7.55 -6.10 3.85
N ALA A 36 8.62 -6.07 4.64
CA ALA A 36 9.78 -6.96 4.47
C ALA A 36 9.65 -8.31 5.20
N ASP A 37 8.61 -8.48 6.01
CA ASP A 37 8.45 -9.57 6.97
C ASP A 37 7.51 -10.70 6.52
N HIS A 38 6.86 -10.54 5.36
CA HIS A 38 5.88 -11.51 4.86
C HIS A 38 5.86 -11.58 3.33
N TRP A 39 5.28 -12.65 2.79
CA TRP A 39 4.98 -12.82 1.36
C TRP A 39 3.55 -12.37 1.04
N ILE A 40 3.21 -12.18 -0.25
CA ILE A 40 1.88 -11.67 -0.66
C ILE A 40 0.71 -12.53 -0.17
N ASP A 41 0.90 -13.85 -0.05
CA ASP A 41 -0.13 -14.77 0.46
C ASP A 41 -0.41 -14.59 1.95
N ALA A 42 0.59 -14.13 2.70
CA ALA A 42 0.48 -13.77 4.12
C ALA A 42 0.24 -12.26 4.33
N CYS A 43 -0.01 -11.51 3.24
CA CYS A 43 -0.21 -10.06 3.35
C CYS A 43 -1.49 -9.74 4.10
N PRO A 44 -1.45 -8.91 5.15
CA PRO A 44 -2.63 -8.57 5.95
C PRO A 44 -3.70 -7.82 5.14
N TRP A 45 -3.31 -7.24 3.99
CA TRP A 45 -4.22 -6.54 3.10
C TRP A 45 -4.89 -7.46 2.08
N ASN A 46 -4.35 -8.66 1.87
CA ASN A 46 -4.92 -9.63 0.95
C ASN A 46 -6.11 -10.35 1.61
N ASN A 47 -7.16 -10.64 0.84
CA ASN A 47 -8.40 -11.28 1.31
C ASN A 47 -9.12 -10.55 2.48
N THR A 48 -8.97 -9.23 2.58
CA THR A 48 -9.67 -8.43 3.59
C THR A 48 -11.15 -8.23 3.24
N PRO A 49 -12.03 -7.93 4.21
CA PRO A 49 -13.44 -7.61 3.92
C PRO A 49 -13.59 -6.44 2.95
N CYS A 50 -14.67 -6.43 2.17
CA CYS A 50 -15.04 -5.31 1.32
C CYS A 50 -15.29 -4.05 2.14
N SER A 51 -14.86 -2.90 1.63
CA SER A 51 -15.11 -1.58 2.23
C SER A 51 -16.54 -1.10 1.99
N SER A 52 -17.26 -1.69 1.01
CA SER A 52 -18.67 -1.39 0.78
C SER A 52 -19.54 -1.99 1.88
N LYS A 53 -20.37 -1.17 2.51
CA LYS A 53 -21.28 -1.58 3.61
C LYS A 53 -22.35 -2.59 3.19
N THR A 54 -22.63 -2.71 1.90
CA THR A 54 -23.66 -3.59 1.35
C THR A 54 -23.06 -4.85 0.71
N CYS A 55 -21.78 -5.14 0.94
CA CYS A 55 -21.08 -6.27 0.33
C CYS A 55 -20.25 -7.03 1.36
N ASP A 56 -20.55 -8.31 1.52
CA ASP A 56 -19.79 -9.24 2.38
C ASP A 56 -18.62 -9.93 1.64
N GLY A 57 -18.31 -9.46 0.43
CA GLY A 57 -17.23 -9.98 -0.39
C GLY A 57 -15.84 -9.68 0.19
N LYS A 58 -14.82 -10.28 -0.41
CA LYS A 58 -13.42 -10.05 -0.06
C LYS A 58 -12.70 -9.24 -1.13
N ARG A 59 -11.83 -8.34 -0.68
CA ARG A 59 -10.90 -7.60 -1.51
C ARG A 59 -9.63 -8.42 -1.69
N LYS A 60 -9.21 -8.57 -2.95
CA LYS A 60 -7.94 -9.18 -3.32
C LYS A 60 -6.92 -8.10 -3.63
N LEU A 61 -5.69 -8.31 -3.19
CA LEU A 61 -4.55 -7.47 -3.52
C LEU A 61 -3.99 -7.84 -4.88
N SER A 62 -3.75 -6.86 -5.75
CA SER A 62 -3.32 -7.09 -7.13
C SER A 62 -2.49 -5.93 -7.67
N LEU A 63 -1.71 -6.22 -8.72
CA LEU A 63 -0.91 -5.27 -9.47
C LEU A 63 -1.65 -4.84 -10.74
N SER A 64 -1.67 -3.54 -11.04
CA SER A 64 -2.28 -3.02 -12.26
C SER A 64 -1.41 -3.36 -13.47
N THR A 65 -2.06 -3.79 -14.55
CA THR A 65 -1.44 -4.08 -15.84
C THR A 65 -1.68 -2.96 -16.86
N THR A 66 -2.29 -1.85 -16.46
CA THR A 66 -2.59 -0.71 -17.35
C THR A 66 -1.37 0.19 -17.54
N GLY A 67 -1.17 0.74 -18.74
CA GLY A 67 0.05 1.48 -19.08
C GLY A 67 0.36 2.67 -18.15
N HIS A 68 -0.65 3.47 -17.78
CA HIS A 68 -0.45 4.64 -16.91
C HIS A 68 -0.25 4.31 -15.43
N ASN A 69 -0.64 3.11 -15.00
CA ASN A 69 -0.58 2.68 -13.60
C ASN A 69 0.08 1.30 -13.50
N TYR A 70 1.08 1.02 -14.35
CA TYR A 70 1.67 -0.30 -14.44
C TYR A 70 2.37 -0.67 -13.14
N GLN A 71 2.11 -1.87 -12.64
CA GLN A 71 2.58 -2.38 -11.34
C GLN A 71 2.15 -1.57 -10.11
N ILE A 72 1.19 -0.64 -10.26
CA ILE A 72 0.61 0.04 -9.10
C ILE A 72 -0.36 -0.91 -8.39
N LEU A 73 -0.20 -1.01 -7.07
CA LEU A 73 -0.97 -1.89 -6.20
C LEU A 73 -2.37 -1.36 -5.91
N TYR A 74 -3.35 -2.26 -5.97
CA TYR A 74 -4.73 -1.96 -5.65
C TYR A 74 -5.42 -3.13 -4.97
N LEU A 75 -6.51 -2.80 -4.26
CA LEU A 75 -7.46 -3.75 -3.71
C LEU A 75 -8.72 -3.72 -4.55
N LYS A 76 -9.24 -4.90 -4.92
CA LYS A 76 -10.51 -5.02 -5.63
C LYS A 76 -11.37 -6.13 -5.05
N CYS A 77 -12.63 -5.82 -4.79
CA CYS A 77 -13.62 -6.81 -4.41
C CYS A 77 -14.00 -7.67 -5.61
N LEU A 78 -13.96 -9.00 -5.45
CA LEU A 78 -14.31 -9.94 -6.52
C LEU A 78 -15.82 -9.98 -6.79
N GLU A 79 -16.65 -9.61 -5.80
CA GLU A 79 -18.11 -9.68 -5.89
C GLU A 79 -18.71 -8.40 -6.48
N CYS A 80 -18.41 -7.24 -5.87
CA CYS A 80 -19.05 -5.96 -6.24
C CYS A 80 -18.14 -5.02 -7.06
N ASN A 81 -16.94 -5.46 -7.41
CA ASN A 81 -15.93 -4.67 -8.14
C ASN A 81 -15.49 -3.36 -7.44
N ASN A 82 -15.84 -3.15 -6.17
CA ASN A 82 -15.32 -2.03 -5.40
C ASN A 82 -13.78 -2.02 -5.43
N PHE A 83 -13.22 -0.86 -5.75
CA PHE A 83 -11.81 -0.69 -6.07
C PHE A 83 -11.21 0.41 -5.20
N GLU A 84 -10.01 0.16 -4.67
CA GLU A 84 -9.24 1.14 -3.91
C GLU A 84 -7.75 1.01 -4.23
N TRP A 85 -7.07 2.13 -4.45
CA TRP A 85 -5.61 2.15 -4.52
C TRP A 85 -5.01 1.82 -3.16
N MET A 86 -3.98 0.95 -3.15
CA MET A 86 -3.34 0.54 -1.89
C MET A 86 -2.73 1.72 -1.14
N SER A 87 -2.14 2.68 -1.85
CA SER A 87 -1.57 3.91 -1.26
C SER A 87 -2.59 4.65 -0.39
N ASN A 88 -3.83 4.79 -0.87
CA ASN A 88 -4.89 5.46 -0.13
C ASN A 88 -5.27 4.67 1.14
N VAL A 89 -5.36 3.35 1.02
CA VAL A 89 -5.67 2.46 2.16
C VAL A 89 -4.58 2.55 3.23
N LEU A 90 -3.31 2.58 2.84
CA LEU A 90 -2.18 2.72 3.75
C LEU A 90 -2.21 4.08 4.49
N VAL A 91 -2.50 5.17 3.78
CA VAL A 91 -2.65 6.50 4.41
C VAL A 91 -3.77 6.48 5.47
N VAL A 92 -4.92 5.93 5.13
CA VAL A 92 -6.06 5.82 6.07
C VAL A 92 -5.70 4.94 7.28
N SER A 93 -5.00 3.83 7.06
CA SER A 93 -4.60 2.93 8.14
C SER A 93 -3.67 3.58 9.15
N ARG A 94 -2.65 4.31 8.69
CA ARG A 94 -1.73 5.06 9.56
C ARG A 94 -2.46 6.14 10.36
N GLY A 95 -3.42 6.82 9.73
CA GLY A 95 -4.27 7.80 10.42
C GLY A 95 -5.03 7.18 11.60
N LYS A 96 -5.62 6.00 11.39
CA LYS A 96 -6.34 5.27 12.44
C LYS A 96 -5.42 4.79 13.57
N GLU A 97 -4.23 4.31 13.24
CA GLU A 97 -3.23 3.90 14.25
C GLU A 97 -2.79 5.08 15.14
N LEU A 98 -2.60 6.26 14.53
CA LEU A 98 -2.26 7.48 15.25
C LEU A 98 -3.41 7.93 16.16
N GLU A 99 -4.65 7.90 15.66
CA GLU A 99 -5.84 8.26 16.44
C GLU A 99 -6.05 7.31 17.63
N ALA A 100 -5.89 6.00 17.43
CA ALA A 100 -5.96 5.01 18.51
C ALA A 100 -4.88 5.27 19.58
N SER A 101 -3.65 5.58 19.15
CA SER A 101 -2.55 5.90 20.06
C SER A 101 -2.83 7.16 20.88
N LEU A 102 -3.37 8.21 20.25
CA LEU A 102 -3.77 9.45 20.91
C LEU A 102 -4.88 9.21 21.95
N ASN A 103 -5.87 8.37 21.61
CA ASN A 103 -6.96 8.04 22.51
C ASN A 103 -6.48 7.32 23.78
N GLU A 104 -5.54 6.39 23.65
CA GLU A 104 -4.93 5.70 24.82
C GLU A 104 -4.11 6.65 25.69
N LEU A 105 -3.36 7.58 25.11
CA LEU A 105 -2.65 8.61 25.87
C LEU A 105 -3.62 9.53 26.62
N CYS A 106 -4.67 10.01 25.96
CA CYS A 106 -5.72 10.82 26.58
C CYS A 106 -6.38 10.09 27.75
N LYS A 107 -6.66 8.79 27.60
CA LYS A 107 -7.22 7.95 28.67
C LYS A 107 -6.25 7.84 29.85
N ALA A 108 -4.97 7.56 29.60
CA ALA A 108 -3.95 7.46 30.63
C ALA A 108 -3.77 8.79 31.40
N VAL A 109 -3.79 9.92 30.70
CA VAL A 109 -3.71 11.26 31.33
C VAL A 109 -4.94 11.51 32.20
N LYS A 110 -6.16 11.23 31.70
CA LYS A 110 -7.39 11.37 32.49
C LYS A 110 -7.34 10.55 33.79
N THR A 111 -6.85 9.30 33.72
CA THR A 111 -6.67 8.46 34.91
C THR A 111 -5.67 9.06 35.89
N LYS A 112 -4.57 9.65 35.43
CA LYS A 112 -3.57 10.29 36.30
C LYS A 112 -4.02 11.62 36.90
N VAL A 113 -4.91 12.36 36.24
CA VAL A 113 -5.44 13.65 36.72
C VAL A 113 -6.57 13.46 37.74
N HIS A 114 -7.20 12.28 37.77
CA HIS A 114 -8.25 11.93 38.75
C HIS A 114 -7.73 11.10 39.94
N LEU A 115 -6.40 10.98 40.07
CA LEU A 115 -5.68 10.47 41.24
C LEU A 115 -4.95 11.63 41.92
#